data_AF-A0A972J6S3-F1
#
_entry.id   AF-A0A972J6S3-F1
#
_cell.length_a   1.000
_cell.length_b   1.000
_cell.length_c   1.000
_cell.angle_alpha   90.00
_cell.angle_beta   90.00
_cell.angle_gamma   90.00
#
_symmetry.space_group_name_H-M   'P 1'
#
loop_
_entity.id
_entity.type
_entity.pdbx_description
1 polymer ?
#
loop_
_entity_poly.entity_id
_entity_poly.type
_entity_poly.pdbx_seq_one_letter_code
_entity_poly.pdbx_strand_id
1 'polypeptide(L)' 'IAHRLSSVVDADRIMVMEAGKIVESGTHEDLLEKGGVYAQMWKDFNTAATWRV' A
#
# COMPACT_ATOMS: atom_id res chain seq x y z
N ILE A 1 2.50 -8.37 -9.87
CA ILE A 1 1.25 -8.18 -9.08
C ILE A 1 1.34 -9.12 -7.89
N ALA A 2 1.40 -8.61 -6.66
CA ALA A 2 1.53 -9.46 -5.48
C ALA A 2 0.15 -9.95 -5.01
N HIS A 3 0.07 -11.21 -4.56
CA HIS A 3 -1.17 -11.80 -4.01
C HIS A 3 -1.29 -11.65 -2.48
N ARG A 4 -0.23 -11.17 -1.82
CA ARG A 4 -0.20 -10.91 -0.38
C ARG A 4 0.33 -9.51 -0.14
N LEU A 5 -0.34 -8.77 0.73
CA LEU A 5 0.03 -7.40 1.05
C LEU A 5 1.38 -7.33 1.81
N SER A 6 1.74 -8.37 2.56
CA SER A 6 3.05 -8.50 3.20
C SER A 6 4.22 -8.55 2.21
N SER A 7 4.01 -9.05 0.99
CA SER A 7 5.03 -9.01 -0.08
C SER A 7 5.17 -7.62 -0.72
N VAL A 8 4.23 -6.71 -0.46
CA VAL A 8 4.28 -5.33 -0.98
C VAL A 8 5.08 -4.43 -0.03
N VAL A 9 5.11 -4.74 1.27
CA VAL A 9 5.88 -3.97 2.27
C VAL A 9 7.39 -4.08 2.03
N ASP A 10 7.87 -5.26 1.66
CA ASP A 10 9.29 -5.53 1.41
C ASP A 10 9.74 -5.13 -0.01
N ALA A 11 8.82 -4.59 -0.83
CA ALA A 11 9.16 -4.23 -2.19
C ALA A 11 10.02 -2.97 -2.23
N ASP A 12 11.14 -3.02 -2.98
CA ASP A 12 11.99 -1.86 -3.24
C ASP A 12 11.25 -0.70 -3.92
N ARG A 13 10.17 -1.01 -4.65
CA ARG A 13 9.33 -0.03 -5.32
C ARG A 13 7.89 -0.48 -5.45
N ILE A 14 6.99 0.32 -4.91
CA ILE A 14 5.55 0.16 -4.98
C ILE A 14 5.02 1.18 -5.98
N MET A 15 4.11 0.75 -6.85
CA MET A 15 3.39 1.62 -7.79
C MET A 15 1.90 1.44 -7.58
N VAL A 16 1.23 2.51 -7.20
CA VAL A 16 -0.23 2.55 -7.06
C VAL A 16 -0.82 2.98 -8.38
N MET A 17 -1.72 2.15 -8.91
CA MET A 17 -2.44 2.44 -10.14
C MET A 17 -3.91 2.71 -9.84
N GLU A 18 -4.42 3.82 -10.36
CA GLU A 18 -5.84 4.16 -10.33
C GLU A 18 -6.30 4.49 -11.75
N ALA A 19 -7.42 3.91 -12.17
CA ALA A 19 -8.00 4.13 -13.51
C ALA A 19 -7.01 3.96 -14.68
N GLY A 20 -6.05 3.03 -14.56
CA GLY A 20 -5.04 2.76 -15.58
C GLY A 20 -3.85 3.74 -15.60
N LYS A 21 -3.74 4.64 -14.62
CA LYS A 21 -2.62 5.57 -14.46
C LYS A 21 -1.90 5.32 -13.13
N ILE A 22 -0.58 5.53 -13.12
CA ILE A 22 0.20 5.48 -11.89
C ILE A 22 -0.06 6.80 -11.15
N VAL A 23 -0.75 6.72 -10.02
CA VAL A 23 -1.06 7.89 -9.17
C VAL A 23 0.02 8.11 -8.12
N GLU A 24 0.67 7.05 -7.66
CA GLU A 24 1.77 7.14 -6.70
C GLU A 24 2.83 6.08 -6.98
N SER A 25 4.08 6.41 -6.68
CA SER A 25 5.18 5.46 -6.72
C SER A 25 6.26 5.83 -5.71
N GLY A 26 6.84 4.85 -5.06
CA GLY A 26 7.80 5.05 -3.98
C GLY A 26 8.07 3.76 -3.20
N THR A 27 8.78 3.86 -2.09
CA THR A 27 8.89 2.78 -1.11
C THR A 27 7.65 2.77 -0.21
N HIS A 28 7.48 1.70 0.57
CA HIS A 28 6.42 1.61 1.58
C HIS A 28 6.39 2.84 2.49
N GLU A 29 7.55 3.24 3.00
CA GLU A 29 7.69 4.40 3.89
C GLU A 29 7.33 5.72 3.19
N ASP A 30 7.87 5.98 1.99
CA ASP A 30 7.59 7.21 1.23
C ASP A 30 6.09 7.36 0.92
N LEU A 31 5.42 6.26 0.55
CA LEU A 31 3.99 6.28 0.26
C LEU A 31 3.13 6.41 1.53
N LEU A 32 3.60 5.89 2.67
CA LEU A 32 2.94 6.11 3.96
C LEU A 32 3.09 7.55 4.43
N GLU A 33 4.27 8.16 4.28
CA GLU A 33 4.53 9.55 4.63
C GLU A 33 3.74 10.51 3.74
N LYS A 34 3.59 10.19 2.45
CA LYS A 34 2.72 10.95 1.52
C LYS A 34 1.27 10.96 1.94
N GLY A 35 0.82 9.98 2.73
CA GLY A 35 -0.56 9.91 3.21
C GLY A 35 -1.59 9.77 2.09
N GLY A 36 -1.18 9.27 0.92
CA GLY A 36 -2.02 9.15 -0.27
C GLY A 36 -2.93 7.92 -0.27
N VAL A 37 -3.29 7.48 -1.48
CA VAL A 37 -4.15 6.32 -1.74
C VAL A 37 -3.56 5.06 -1.13
N TYR A 38 -2.23 4.88 -1.25
CA TYR A 38 -1.52 3.76 -0.64
C TYR A 38 -1.72 3.70 0.88
N ALA A 39 -1.51 4.82 1.56
CA ALA A 39 -1.55 4.90 3.01
C ALA A 39 -2.97 4.64 3.54
N GLN A 40 -4.00 5.11 2.83
CA GLN A 40 -5.39 4.83 3.17
C GLN A 40 -5.68 3.33 3.02
N MET A 41 -5.35 2.71 1.88
CA MET A 41 -5.50 1.26 1.69
C MET A 41 -4.78 0.45 2.76
N TRP A 42 -3.58 0.88 3.16
CA TRP A 42 -2.80 0.23 4.21
C TRP A 42 -3.46 0.32 5.59
N LYS A 43 -4.01 1.48 5.95
CA LYS A 43 -4.76 1.67 7.20
C LYS A 43 -6.00 0.78 7.26
N ASP A 44 -6.75 0.70 6.17
CA ASP A 44 -7.92 -0.19 6.05
C ASP A 44 -7.52 -1.66 6.20
N PHE A 45 -6.42 -2.09 5.55
CA PHE A 45 -5.88 -3.43 5.72
C PHE A 45 -5.46 -3.72 7.16
N ASN A 46 -4.74 -2.81 7.81
CA ASN A 46 -4.27 -3.01 9.18
C ASN A 46 -5.43 -3.08 10.20
N THR A 47 -6.50 -2.32 9.95
CA THR A 47 -7.73 -2.36 10.74
C THR A 47 -8.44 -3.71 10.56
N ALA A 48 -8.59 -4.18 9.32
CA ALA A 48 -9.20 -5.48 9.03
C ALA A 48 -8.35 -6.66 9.53
N ALA A 49 -7.03 -6.56 9.50
CA ALA A 49 -6.11 -7.56 10.03
C ALA A 49 -6.19 -7.65 11.57
N THR A 50 -6.42 -6.51 12.24
CA THR A 50 -6.59 -6.42 13.69
C THR A 50 -7.90 -7.08 14.17
N TRP A 51 -8.92 -7.22 13.31
CA TRP A 51 -10.21 -7.79 13.71
C TRP A 51 -10.25 -9.32 13.83
N ARG A 52 -9.12 -9.99 13.59
CA ARG A 52 -8.95 -11.44 13.75
C ARG A 52 -8.17 -11.84 15.01
N VAL A 53 -8.26 -11.06 16.09
CA VAL A 53 -7.77 -11.45 17.43
C VAL A 53 -8.91 -11.57 18.42
#